data_AF-A0A661PMC9-F1
#
_entry.id   AF-A0A661PMC9-F1
#
_cell.length_a   1.000
_cell.length_b   1.000
_cell.length_c   1.000
_cell.angle_alpha   90.00
_cell.angle_beta   90.00
_cell.angle_gamma   90.00
#
_symmetry.space_group_name_H-M   'P 1'
#
loop_
_entity.id
_entity.type
_entity.pdbx_description
1 polymer ?
#
loop_
_entity_poly.entity_id
_entity_poly.type
_entity_poly.pdbx_seq_one_letter_code
_entity_poly.pdbx_strand_id
1 'polypeptide(L)'
;MAGSPAQASRPDGGRLNLWPLALVALILGFALFGDRGILHMLNLSGQKAGLAQKLEAAETQNEELRVEIAALRSDRRYIERIARTELGMVRDDELVFQFTDQK
;
A
#
# COMPACT_ATOMS: atom_id res chain seq x y z
N MET A 1 67.96 -44.37 41.99
CA MET A 1 66.72 -45.09 41.62
C MET A 1 65.71 -44.03 41.20
N ALA A 2 65.67 -43.69 39.91
CA ALA A 2 64.69 -44.18 38.92
C ALA A 2 63.27 -43.79 39.37
N GLY A 3 62.72 -42.67 38.86
CA GLY A 3 61.93 -42.63 37.61
C GLY A 3 60.45 -42.84 37.99
N SER A 4 59.44 -42.05 37.61
CA SER A 4 59.17 -41.31 36.39
C SER A 4 58.01 -40.31 36.65
N PRO A 5 57.70 -39.41 35.69
CA PRO A 5 57.19 -38.08 35.99
C PRO A 5 55.68 -37.89 35.85
N ALA A 6 55.26 -36.72 36.35
CA ALA A 6 54.00 -36.02 36.21
C ALA A 6 53.20 -36.34 34.92
N GLN A 7 51.97 -36.82 35.11
CA GLN A 7 50.95 -36.83 34.07
C GLN A 7 50.19 -35.51 34.11
N ALA A 8 50.57 -34.60 33.21
CA ALA A 8 49.82 -33.39 32.95
C ALA A 8 48.57 -33.73 32.12
N SER A 9 47.40 -33.52 32.71
CA SER A 9 46.12 -33.60 32.02
C SER A 9 46.03 -32.48 30.98
N ARG A 10 46.14 -32.83 29.70
CA ARG A 10 45.85 -31.91 28.60
C ARG A 10 44.33 -31.86 28.43
N PRO A 11 43.68 -30.69 28.50
CA PRO A 11 42.33 -30.58 28.01
C PRO A 11 42.41 -30.73 26.49
N ASP A 12 41.84 -31.82 25.97
CA ASP A 12 41.64 -31.98 24.55
C ASP A 12 40.84 -30.77 24.07
N GLY A 13 41.52 -29.88 23.36
CA GLY A 13 40.93 -28.75 22.66
C GLY A 13 40.06 -29.31 21.56
N GLY A 14 38.86 -29.75 21.95
CA GLY A 14 37.83 -30.21 21.04
C GLY A 14 37.67 -29.12 20.01
N ARG A 15 38.11 -29.42 18.78
CA ARG A 15 37.85 -28.58 17.62
C ARG A 15 36.33 -28.52 17.54
N LEU A 16 35.74 -27.48 18.13
CA LEU A 16 34.31 -27.25 18.07
C LEU A 16 34.02 -27.06 16.60
N ASN A 17 33.57 -28.14 15.95
CA ASN A 17 33.11 -28.07 14.59
C ASN A 17 32.00 -27.04 14.59
N LEU A 18 32.27 -25.86 14.02
CA LEU A 18 31.31 -24.77 13.87
C LEU A 18 30.26 -25.10 12.81
N TRP A 19 30.40 -26.24 12.13
CA TRP A 19 29.49 -26.78 11.13
C TRP A 19 28.03 -26.91 11.62
N PRO A 20 27.73 -27.54 12.77
CA PRO A 20 26.38 -27.53 13.35
C PRO A 20 25.85 -26.13 13.60
N LEU A 21 26.68 -25.20 14.09
CA LEU A 21 26.26 -23.82 14.34
C LEU A 21 25.94 -23.09 13.03
N ALA A 22 26.75 -23.29 12.00
CA ALA A 22 26.52 -22.76 10.66
C ALA A 22 25.26 -23.35 10.02
N LEU A 23 24.99 -24.65 10.23
CA LEU A 23 23.77 -25.30 9.76
C LEU A 23 22.53 -24.72 10.46
N VAL A 24 22.58 -24.52 11.77
CA VAL A 24 21.49 -23.91 12.54
C VAL A 24 21.27 -22.47 12.11
N ALA A 25 22.33 -21.69 11.91
CA ALA A 25 22.24 -20.32 11.40
C ALA A 25 21.66 -20.26 9.97
N LEU A 26 22.03 -21.23 9.12
CA LEU A 26 21.47 -21.37 7.78
C LEU A 26 19.97 -21.70 7.85
N ILE A 27 19.56 -22.66 8.70
CA ILE A 27 18.16 -23.02 8.90
C ILE A 27 17.35 -21.84 9.46
N LEU A 28 17.88 -21.12 10.45
CA LEU A 28 17.24 -19.90 10.96
C LEU A 28 17.15 -18.82 9.87
N GLY A 29 18.21 -18.64 9.09
CA GLY A 29 18.24 -17.73 7.94
C GLY A 29 17.14 -18.09 6.94
N PHE A 30 17.04 -19.35 6.51
CA PHE A 30 15.99 -19.82 5.62
C PHE A 30 14.59 -19.80 6.27
N ALA A 31 14.45 -19.98 7.58
CA ALA A 31 13.15 -19.85 8.25
C ALA A 31 12.69 -18.38 8.32
N LEU A 32 13.64 -17.44 8.44
CA LEU A 32 13.38 -16.01 8.44
C LEU A 32 13.19 -15.45 7.01
N PHE A 33 13.90 -15.99 6.01
CA PHE A 33 13.92 -15.51 4.62
C PHE A 33 13.14 -16.37 3.61
N GLY A 34 12.83 -17.62 3.90
CA GLY A 34 12.23 -18.57 2.94
C GLY A 34 10.72 -18.57 3.01
N ASP A 35 10.06 -18.15 1.92
CA ASP A 35 8.66 -18.27 1.45
C ASP A 35 7.46 -18.11 2.42
N ARG A 36 7.65 -18.16 3.75
CA ARG A 36 6.67 -17.94 4.82
C ARG A 36 7.24 -17.12 5.98
N GLY A 37 8.37 -16.44 5.77
CA GLY A 37 8.95 -15.55 6.77
C GLY A 37 8.02 -14.39 7.13
N ILE A 38 8.16 -13.86 8.34
CA ILE A 38 7.33 -12.79 8.95
C ILE A 38 7.25 -11.55 8.03
N LEU A 39 8.30 -11.29 7.25
CA LEU A 39 8.36 -10.22 6.25
C LEU A 39 7.34 -10.38 5.12
N HIS A 40 7.07 -11.60 4.67
CA HIS A 40 6.07 -11.86 3.63
C HIS A 40 4.66 -11.62 4.15
N MET A 41 4.37 -12.03 5.39
CA MET A 41 3.07 -11.77 6.05
C MET A 41 2.80 -10.27 6.22
N LEU A 42 3.83 -9.48 6.55
CA LEU A 42 3.73 -8.02 6.66
C LEU A 42 3.47 -7.37 5.29
N ASN A 43 4.16 -7.81 4.23
CA ASN A 43 3.93 -7.31 2.88
C ASN A 43 2.54 -7.69 2.33
N LEU A 44 2.00 -8.87 2.67
CA LEU A 44 0.63 -9.24 2.32
C LEU A 44 -0.41 -8.43 3.09
N SER A 45 -0.13 -8.08 4.35
CA SER A 45 -1.02 -7.25 5.17
C SER A 45 -1.09 -5.82 4.62
N GLY A 46 0.04 -5.26 4.18
CA GLY A 46 0.10 -3.95 3.53
C GLY A 46 -0.67 -3.90 2.21
N GLN A 47 -0.59 -4.95 1.39
CA GLN A 47 -1.35 -5.05 0.14
C GLN A 47 -2.86 -5.15 0.38
N LYS A 48 -3.29 -5.93 1.38
CA LYS A 48 -4.71 -6.01 1.76
C LYS A 48 -5.26 -4.67 2.24
N ALA A 49 -4.49 -3.94 3.06
CA ALA A 49 -4.88 -2.61 3.52
C ALA A 49 -4.99 -1.61 2.36
N GLY A 50 -4.02 -1.63 1.43
CA GLY A 50 -4.05 -0.76 0.25
C GLY A 50 -5.21 -1.06 -0.71
N LEU A 51 -5.58 -2.34 -0.87
CA LEU A 51 -6.74 -2.72 -1.68
C LEU A 51 -8.06 -2.34 -1.01
N ALA A 52 -8.18 -2.52 0.30
CA ALA A 52 -9.37 -2.12 1.06
C ALA A 52 -9.60 -0.60 0.97
N GLN A 53 -8.54 0.20 1.11
CA GLN A 53 -8.64 1.65 0.99
C GLN A 53 -9.05 2.10 -0.43
N LYS A 54 -8.55 1.42 -1.46
CA LYS A 54 -8.97 1.69 -2.84
C LYS A 54 -10.43 1.31 -3.09
N LEU A 55 -10.90 0.23 -2.47
CA LEU A 55 -12.29 -0.19 -2.58
C LEU A 55 -13.22 0.86 -1.94
N GLU A 56 -12.92 1.28 -0.72
CA GLU A 56 -13.70 2.30 -0.01
C GLU A 56 -13.73 3.65 -0.77
N ALA A 57 -12.58 4.08 -1.31
CA ALA A 57 -12.51 5.28 -2.13
C ALA A 57 -13.33 5.16 -3.42
N ALA A 58 -13.30 4.00 -4.08
CA ALA A 58 -14.06 3.76 -5.29
C ALA A 58 -15.57 3.66 -5.02
N GLU A 59 -15.98 3.05 -3.91
CA GLU A 59 -17.39 2.98 -3.49
C GLU A 59 -17.93 4.38 -3.19
N THR A 60 -17.17 5.21 -2.46
CA THR A 60 -17.55 6.60 -2.16
C THR A 60 -17.73 7.41 -3.45
N GLN A 61 -16.78 7.32 -4.39
CA GLN A 61 -16.91 7.99 -5.69
C GLN A 61 -18.11 7.46 -6.49
N ASN A 62 -18.42 6.16 -6.40
CA ASN A 62 -19.58 5.61 -7.09
C ASN A 62 -20.89 6.19 -6.55
N GLU A 63 -21.03 6.31 -5.24
CA GLU A 63 -22.21 6.88 -4.61
C GLU A 63 -22.37 8.37 -4.93
N GLU A 64 -21.30 9.16 -4.89
CA GLU A 64 -21.32 10.57 -5.30
C GLU A 64 -21.78 10.72 -6.76
N LEU A 65 -21.23 9.93 -7.68
CA LEU A 65 -21.61 9.95 -9.09
C LEU A 65 -23.07 9.52 -9.30
N ARG A 66 -23.58 8.55 -8.51
CA ARG A 66 -24.99 8.14 -8.58
C ARG A 66 -25.92 9.27 -8.18
N VAL A 67 -25.58 9.99 -7.10
CA VAL A 67 -26.34 11.17 -6.66
C VAL A 67 -26.32 12.26 -7.73
N GLU A 68 -25.16 12.51 -8.34
CA GLU A 68 -25.03 13.48 -9.43
C GLU A 68 -25.85 13.08 -10.66
N ILE A 69 -25.78 11.82 -11.09
CA ILE A 69 -26.61 11.31 -12.20
C ILE A 69 -28.10 11.46 -11.89
N ALA A 70 -28.52 11.18 -10.65
CA ALA A 70 -29.90 11.34 -10.23
C ALA A 70 -30.33 12.82 -10.29
N ALA A 71 -29.48 13.74 -9.82
CA ALA A 71 -29.73 15.18 -9.90
C ALA A 71 -29.82 15.67 -11.36
N LEU A 72 -28.90 15.24 -12.22
CA LEU A 72 -28.90 15.54 -13.65
C LEU A 72 -30.13 14.99 -14.38
N ARG A 73 -30.72 13.89 -13.93
CA ARG A 73 -31.92 13.30 -14.57
C ARG A 73 -33.23 13.89 -14.08
N SER A 74 -33.29 14.32 -12.82
CA SER A 74 -34.55 14.68 -12.16
C SER A 74 -34.71 16.16 -11.86
N ASP A 75 -33.61 16.93 -11.75
CA ASP A 75 -33.65 18.34 -11.37
C ASP A 75 -33.30 19.25 -12.56
N ARG A 76 -34.34 19.85 -13.15
CA ARG A 76 -34.22 20.81 -14.24
C ARG A 76 -33.41 22.06 -13.85
N ARG A 77 -33.43 22.47 -12.57
CA ARG A 77 -32.64 23.63 -12.09
C ARG A 77 -31.17 23.29 -11.97
N TYR A 78 -30.84 22.05 -11.62
CA TYR A 78 -29.45 21.58 -11.61
C TYR A 78 -28.84 21.62 -13.01
N ILE A 79 -29.58 21.10 -14.01
CA ILE A 79 -29.17 21.15 -15.42
C ILE A 79 -29.01 22.60 -15.91
N GLU A 80 -29.98 23.48 -15.63
CA GLU A 80 -29.94 24.89 -16.03
C GLU A 80 -28.73 25.63 -15.43
N ARG A 81 -28.37 25.32 -14.18
CA ARG A 81 -27.18 25.88 -13.54
C ARG A 81 -25.91 25.49 -14.28
N ILE A 82 -25.70 24.19 -14.51
CA ILE A 82 -24.53 23.69 -15.24
C ILE A 82 -24.46 24.28 -16.65
N ALA A 83 -25.60 24.32 -17.35
CA ALA A 83 -25.69 24.92 -18.68
C ALA A 83 -25.21 26.38 -18.67
N ARG A 84 -25.61 27.17 -17.66
CA ARG A 84 -25.19 28.58 -17.55
C ARG A 84 -23.76 28.76 -17.07
N THR A 85 -23.32 28.01 -16.06
CA THR A 85 -22.01 28.23 -15.41
C THR A 85 -20.86 27.55 -16.13
N GLU A 86 -21.05 26.32 -16.58
CA GLU A 86 -19.97 25.53 -17.19
C GLU A 86 -19.96 25.63 -18.71
N LEU A 87 -21.15 25.65 -19.32
CA LEU A 87 -21.29 25.65 -20.78
C LEU A 87 -21.57 27.06 -21.35
N GLY A 88 -21.84 28.06 -20.51
CA GLY A 88 -22.16 29.42 -20.95
C GLY A 88 -23.43 29.52 -21.79
N MET A 89 -24.31 28.53 -21.71
CA MET A 89 -25.56 28.48 -22.46
C MET A 89 -26.59 29.43 -21.84
N VAL A 90 -27.35 30.08 -22.71
CA VAL A 90 -28.49 30.94 -22.38
C VAL A 90 -29.73 30.43 -23.09
N ARG A 91 -30.92 30.82 -22.63
CA ARG A 91 -32.16 30.43 -23.32
C ARG A 91 -32.35 31.26 -24.59
N ASP A 92 -33.14 30.74 -25.53
CA ASP A 92 -33.44 31.42 -26.80
C ASP A 92 -34.16 32.77 -26.59
N ASP A 93 -34.83 32.95 -25.45
CA ASP A 93 -35.53 34.18 -25.06
C ASP A 93 -34.66 35.17 -24.26
N GLU A 94 -33.35 34.91 -24.11
CA GLU A 94 -32.43 35.73 -23.31
C GLU A 94 -31.42 36.52 -24.18
N LEU A 95 -31.12 37.76 -23.77
CA LEU A 95 -30.18 38.65 -24.46
C LEU A 95 -28.78 38.55 -23.84
N VAL A 96 -27.77 38.26 -24.66
CA VAL A 96 -26.36 38.22 -24.22
C VAL A 96 -25.72 39.60 -24.40
N PHE A 97 -25.33 40.23 -23.30
CA PHE A 97 -24.55 41.47 -23.32
C PHE A 97 -23.07 41.15 -23.33
N GLN A 98 -22.39 41.41 -24.45
CA GLN A 98 -20.92 41.36 -24.54
C GLN A 98 -20.38 42.78 -24.37
N PHE A 99 -19.64 43.01 -23.30
CA PHE A 99 -18.92 44.27 -23.10
C PHE A 99 -17.56 44.14 -23.80
N THR A 100 -17.33 44.98 -24.82
CA THR A 100 -15.98 45.13 -25.39
C THR A 100 -15.20 46.06 -24.46
N ASP A 101 -14.02 45.62 -24.01
CA ASP A 101 -13.15 46.45 -23.18
C ASP A 101 -12.55 47.53 -24.08
N GLN A 102 -13.15 48.72 -24.06
CA GLN A 102 -12.60 49.89 -24.75
C GLN A 102 -11.44 50.42 -23.90
N LYS A 103 -10.23 50.09 -24.33
CA LYS A 103 -8.99 50.73 -23.89
C LYS A 103 -8.79 52.09 -24.55
#